data_AF-A0A8T7JQM5-F1
#
_entry.id   AF-A0A8T7JQM5-F1
#
_cell.length_a   1.000
_cell.length_b   1.000
_cell.length_c   1.000
_cell.angle_alpha   90.00
_cell.angle_beta   90.00
_cell.angle_gamma   90.00
#
_symmetry.space_group_name_H-M   'P 1'
#
loop_
_entity.id
_entity.type
_entity.pdbx_description
1 polymer ?
#
loop_
_entity_poly.entity_id
_entity_poly.type
_entity_poly.pdbx_seq_one_letter_code
_entity_poly.pdbx_strand_id
1 'polypeptide(L)'
;MTKNPASSPDLNLTRDPRQDARAQKQARKIRDIFVSTLKHGLLIFVGMFFAVPFLWMLLTSFKSDKDVFHTPPRWLPHDAVRVEINGQEYPLYNVKTSDGVKQYAALKIESGVAYFVDPAEPDVVIPTELQQGTERVAELVEEVSFRWQNYPDAMNRGSRPGVGASFWVYFKNSLIIAFFMIVGTLVSNTPVAYAFARLKFPGRDFLFILVLATMMLPFQVTMIPIYLLFND
;
A
#
# COMPACT_ATOMS: atom_id res chain seq x y z
N MET A 1 84.54 38.20 -20.49
CA MET A 1 83.36 38.38 -19.61
C MET A 1 82.13 37.95 -20.41
N THR A 2 81.73 36.67 -20.43
CA THR A 2 80.91 35.92 -19.45
C THR A 2 79.48 36.45 -19.29
N LYS A 3 78.50 35.82 -19.95
CA LYS A 3 77.52 34.91 -19.30
C LYS A 3 76.50 34.39 -20.33
N ASN A 4 76.49 33.08 -20.51
CA ASN A 4 75.44 32.32 -21.19
C ASN A 4 74.23 32.24 -20.23
N PRO A 5 72.98 32.55 -20.63
CA PRO A 5 71.85 32.43 -19.74
C PRO A 5 71.52 30.94 -19.56
N ALA A 6 71.53 30.49 -18.31
CA ALA A 6 71.20 29.13 -17.94
C ALA A 6 69.80 28.75 -18.46
N SER A 7 69.73 27.65 -19.20
CA SER A 7 68.50 26.96 -19.55
C SER A 7 67.70 26.66 -18.29
N SER A 8 66.44 27.10 -18.26
CA SER A 8 65.47 26.75 -17.23
C SER A 8 65.42 25.22 -17.06
N PRO A 9 65.46 24.68 -15.83
CA PRO A 9 65.35 23.24 -15.63
C PRO A 9 64.00 22.77 -16.14
N ASP A 10 63.99 21.81 -17.05
CA ASP A 10 62.79 21.13 -17.53
C ASP A 10 62.05 20.53 -16.33
N LEU A 11 61.00 21.23 -15.85
CA LEU A 11 60.15 20.86 -14.72
C LEU A 11 59.46 19.49 -14.86
N ASN A 12 59.57 18.87 -16.04
CA ASN A 12 59.06 17.53 -16.34
C ASN A 12 60.05 16.40 -16.04
N LEU A 13 61.35 16.66 -15.86
CA LEU A 13 62.35 15.63 -15.58
C LEU A 13 62.37 15.17 -14.10
N THR A 14 61.67 15.87 -13.22
CA THR A 14 61.60 15.56 -11.77
C THR A 14 60.32 14.84 -11.35
N ARG A 15 59.36 14.60 -12.26
CA ARG A 15 58.14 13.84 -11.95
C ARG A 15 58.42 12.34 -12.08
N ASP A 16 58.35 11.62 -10.96
CA ASP A 16 58.47 10.16 -10.95
C ASP A 16 57.23 9.54 -11.65
N PRO A 17 57.39 8.85 -12.79
CA PRO A 17 56.27 8.23 -13.50
C PRO A 17 55.50 7.21 -12.64
N ARG A 18 56.16 6.64 -11.62
CA ARG A 18 55.53 5.73 -10.65
C ARG A 18 54.60 6.47 -9.70
N GLN A 19 54.89 7.73 -9.36
CA GLN A 19 54.03 8.57 -8.53
C GLN A 19 52.78 9.03 -9.29
N ASP A 20 52.94 9.46 -10.55
CA ASP A 20 51.81 9.86 -11.41
C ASP A 20 50.87 8.68 -11.69
N ALA A 21 51.43 7.48 -11.95
CA ALA A 21 50.64 6.27 -12.13
C ALA A 21 49.88 5.84 -10.85
N ARG A 22 50.45 6.05 -9.66
CA ARG A 22 49.78 5.80 -8.37
C ARG A 22 48.65 6.79 -8.13
N ALA A 23 48.87 8.08 -8.37
CA ALA A 23 47.85 9.12 -8.23
C ALA A 23 46.67 8.90 -9.18
N GLN A 24 46.93 8.55 -10.44
CA GLN A 24 45.88 8.23 -11.42
C GLN A 24 45.08 6.98 -11.04
N LYS A 25 45.74 5.92 -10.55
CA LYS A 25 45.06 4.70 -10.05
C LYS A 25 44.20 5.00 -8.82
N GLN A 26 44.69 5.83 -7.90
CA GLN A 26 43.96 6.22 -6.69
C GLN A 26 42.74 7.09 -7.02
N ALA A 27 42.87 8.05 -7.94
CA ALA A 27 41.75 8.86 -8.42
C ALA A 27 40.66 8.02 -9.11
N ARG A 28 41.05 7.04 -9.95
CA ARG A 28 40.10 6.08 -10.56
C ARG A 28 39.39 5.24 -9.50
N LYS A 29 40.12 4.70 -8.52
CA LYS A 29 39.53 3.91 -7.43
C LYS A 29 38.54 4.71 -6.59
N ILE A 30 38.85 5.96 -6.25
CA ILE A 30 37.94 6.86 -5.52
C ILE A 30 36.69 7.15 -6.34
N ARG A 31 36.84 7.47 -7.62
CA ARG A 31 35.71 7.69 -8.53
C ARG A 31 34.83 6.44 -8.63
N ASP A 32 35.42 5.26 -8.77
CA ASP A 32 34.66 4.01 -8.93
C ASP A 32 33.92 3.64 -7.63
N ILE A 33 34.52 3.87 -6.46
CA ILE A 33 33.84 3.75 -5.16
C ILE A 33 32.70 4.76 -5.06
N PHE A 34 32.94 6.04 -5.37
CA PHE A 34 31.93 7.09 -5.30
C PHE A 34 30.74 6.78 -6.22
N VAL A 35 31.00 6.41 -7.47
CA VAL A 35 29.97 6.02 -8.45
C VAL A 35 29.22 4.78 -7.96
N SER A 36 29.91 3.80 -7.37
CA SER A 36 29.26 2.64 -6.75
C SER A 36 28.35 3.06 -5.61
N THR A 37 28.84 3.82 -4.64
CA THR A 37 28.05 4.30 -3.49
C THR A 37 26.84 5.12 -3.95
N LEU A 38 27.00 6.00 -4.94
CA LEU A 38 25.92 6.80 -5.49
C LEU A 38 24.85 5.92 -6.15
N LYS A 39 25.26 4.90 -6.93
CA LYS A 39 24.33 3.93 -7.53
C LYS A 39 23.55 3.16 -6.46
N HIS A 40 24.22 2.67 -5.42
CA HIS A 40 23.55 1.96 -4.33
C HIS A 40 22.63 2.88 -3.55
N GLY A 41 23.04 4.12 -3.26
CA GLY A 41 22.19 5.13 -2.62
C GLY A 41 20.93 5.42 -3.42
N LEU A 42 21.06 5.58 -4.75
CA LEU A 42 19.92 5.76 -5.65
C LEU A 42 19.01 4.54 -5.67
N LEU A 43 19.56 3.32 -5.76
CA LEU A 43 18.77 2.08 -5.74
C LEU A 43 18.01 1.90 -4.42
N ILE A 44 18.63 2.22 -3.29
CA ILE A 44 17.97 2.19 -1.98
C ILE A 44 16.86 3.23 -1.91
N PHE A 45 17.11 4.46 -2.37
CA PHE A 45 16.10 5.51 -2.39
C PHE A 45 14.89 5.13 -3.25
N VAL A 46 15.13 4.65 -4.47
CA VAL A 46 14.07 4.17 -5.36
C VAL A 46 13.33 3.00 -4.70
N GLY A 47 14.05 2.02 -4.16
CA GLY A 47 13.44 0.89 -3.44
C GLY A 47 12.55 1.34 -2.27
N MET A 48 13.00 2.32 -1.48
CA MET A 48 12.24 2.87 -0.36
C MET A 48 11.00 3.61 -0.84
N PHE A 49 11.09 4.37 -1.94
CA PHE A 49 9.94 5.02 -2.57
C PHE A 49 8.87 4.00 -3.00
N PHE A 50 9.28 2.90 -3.63
CA PHE A 50 8.38 1.81 -4.02
C PHE A 50 7.81 1.04 -2.81
N ALA A 51 8.46 1.08 -1.65
CA ALA A 51 7.96 0.46 -0.42
C ALA A 51 6.85 1.31 0.27
N VAL A 52 6.72 2.60 -0.06
CA VAL A 52 5.74 3.49 0.58
C VAL A 52 4.29 2.99 0.44
N PRO A 53 3.79 2.60 -0.75
CA PRO A 53 2.44 2.06 -0.87
C PRO A 53 2.21 0.78 -0.05
N PHE A 54 3.24 -0.07 0.11
CA PHE A 54 3.14 -1.28 0.93
C PHE A 54 3.09 -0.95 2.42
N LEU A 55 3.90 0.01 2.85
CA LEU A 55 3.85 0.51 4.23
C LEU A 55 2.49 1.15 4.52
N TRP A 56 1.96 1.92 3.57
CA TRP A 56 0.61 2.48 3.65
C TRP A 56 -0.43 1.37 3.79
N MET A 57 -0.39 0.36 2.92
CA MET A 57 -1.32 -0.78 2.93
C MET A 57 -1.27 -1.53 4.28
N LEU A 58 -0.06 -1.77 4.79
CA LEU A 58 0.15 -2.43 6.09
C LEU A 58 -0.40 -1.58 7.24
N LEU A 59 -0.23 -0.26 7.23
CA LEU A 59 -0.80 0.60 8.26
C LEU A 59 -2.32 0.69 8.15
N THR A 60 -2.85 0.74 6.92
CA THR A 60 -4.31 0.75 6.70
C THR A 60 -4.99 -0.53 7.12
N SER A 61 -4.32 -1.68 7.09
CA SER A 61 -4.92 -2.94 7.57
C SER A 61 -5.17 -2.93 9.07
N PHE A 62 -4.54 -2.05 9.85
CA PHE A 62 -4.79 -1.85 11.28
C PHE A 62 -5.82 -0.75 11.59
N LYS A 63 -6.23 0.04 10.61
CA LYS A 63 -7.19 1.14 10.82
C LYS A 63 -8.60 0.61 11.05
N SER A 64 -9.42 1.39 11.76
CA SER A 64 -10.85 1.11 11.90
C SER A 64 -11.60 1.54 10.62
N ASP A 65 -12.81 1.00 10.40
CA ASP A 65 -13.65 1.41 9.25
C ASP A 65 -13.90 2.93 9.24
N LYS A 66 -13.98 3.57 10.42
CA LYS A 66 -14.16 5.03 10.53
C LYS A 66 -12.89 5.81 10.21
N ASP A 67 -11.73 5.31 10.64
CA ASP A 67 -10.42 5.95 10.44
C ASP A 67 -9.92 5.85 8.98
N VAL A 68 -10.26 4.77 8.27
CA VAL A 68 -9.88 4.59 6.85
C VAL A 68 -10.44 5.70 5.95
N PHE A 69 -11.62 6.23 6.26
CA PHE A 69 -12.27 7.29 5.50
C PHE A 69 -11.98 8.71 6.05
N HIS A 70 -11.03 8.85 6.98
CA HIS A 70 -10.68 10.15 7.55
C HIS A 70 -10.03 11.07 6.49
N THR A 71 -10.44 12.35 6.47
CA THR A 71 -9.88 13.39 5.61
C THR A 71 -9.28 14.52 6.46
N PRO A 72 -7.97 14.85 6.33
CA PRO A 72 -6.97 14.21 5.46
C PRO A 72 -6.60 12.78 5.93
N PRO A 73 -6.12 11.91 5.02
CA PRO A 73 -5.66 10.58 5.38
C PRO A 73 -4.49 10.62 6.37
N ARG A 74 -4.56 9.80 7.41
CA ARG A 74 -3.53 9.72 8.46
C ARG A 74 -2.63 8.50 8.24
N TRP A 75 -1.37 8.59 8.67
CA TRP A 75 -0.42 7.47 8.56
C TRP A 75 -0.67 6.40 9.62
N LEU A 76 -0.71 6.80 10.88
CA LEU A 76 -0.92 5.91 12.01
C LEU A 76 -2.40 5.60 12.23
N PRO A 77 -2.75 4.37 12.63
CA PRO A 77 -4.13 4.00 12.91
C PRO A 77 -4.60 4.62 14.22
N HIS A 78 -5.79 5.22 14.19
CA HIS A 78 -6.41 5.81 15.37
C HIS A 78 -7.75 5.14 15.66
N ASP A 79 -8.12 5.10 16.94
CA ASP A 79 -9.44 4.68 17.39
C ASP A 79 -9.94 5.57 18.52
N ALA A 80 -11.26 5.62 18.68
CA ALA A 80 -11.90 6.39 19.73
C ALA A 80 -11.52 5.82 21.10
N VAL A 81 -11.03 6.67 22.01
CA VAL A 81 -10.89 6.31 23.42
C VAL A 81 -12.29 6.09 23.98
N ARG A 82 -12.52 4.94 24.60
CA ARG A 82 -13.82 4.60 25.19
C ARG A 82 -13.71 4.52 26.71
N VAL A 83 -14.76 4.97 27.38
CA VAL A 83 -14.90 4.88 28.83
C VAL A 83 -16.13 4.04 29.15
N GLU A 84 -16.00 3.16 30.14
CA GLU A 84 -17.10 2.34 30.63
C GLU A 84 -17.94 3.15 31.63
N ILE A 85 -19.23 3.32 31.32
CA ILE A 85 -20.22 3.95 32.20
C ILE A 85 -21.37 2.96 32.34
N ASN A 86 -21.70 2.56 33.57
CA ASN A 86 -22.78 1.62 33.87
C ASN A 86 -22.71 0.30 33.07
N GLY A 87 -21.51 -0.23 32.84
CA GLY A 87 -21.29 -1.49 32.12
C GLY A 87 -21.39 -1.39 30.59
N GLN A 88 -21.46 -0.17 30.03
CA GLN A 88 -21.49 0.09 28.60
C GLN A 88 -20.35 1.04 28.21
N GLU A 89 -19.70 0.78 27.06
CA GLU A 89 -18.60 1.61 26.57
C GLU A 89 -19.10 2.76 25.70
N TYR A 90 -18.66 3.98 26.03
CA TYR A 90 -18.99 5.19 25.28
C TYR A 90 -17.74 5.92 24.80
N PRO A 91 -17.73 6.47 23.56
CA PRO A 91 -16.62 7.25 23.05
C PRO A 91 -16.46 8.58 23.82
N LEU A 92 -15.22 8.93 24.12
CA LEU A 92 -14.83 10.12 24.85
C LEU A 92 -14.61 11.32 23.90
N TYR A 93 -15.06 12.50 24.29
CA TYR A 93 -14.94 13.75 23.54
C TYR A 93 -14.36 14.85 24.41
N ASN A 94 -13.50 15.68 23.81
CA ASN A 94 -13.10 16.97 24.36
C ASN A 94 -14.20 17.99 24.01
N VAL A 95 -14.96 18.43 24.99
CA VAL A 95 -16.01 19.45 24.83
C VAL A 95 -15.49 20.79 25.36
N LYS A 96 -15.57 21.83 24.53
CA LYS A 96 -15.25 23.20 24.94
C LYS A 96 -16.42 23.77 25.73
N THR A 97 -16.25 23.92 27.04
CA THR A 97 -17.21 24.56 27.95
C THR A 97 -16.71 25.96 28.32
N SER A 98 -17.57 26.80 28.91
CA SER A 98 -17.20 28.15 29.41
C SER A 98 -15.99 28.15 30.35
N ASP A 99 -15.78 27.04 31.06
CA ASP A 99 -14.73 26.87 32.07
C ASP A 99 -13.45 26.20 31.50
N GLY A 100 -13.39 25.96 30.18
CA GLY A 100 -12.27 25.31 29.50
C GLY A 100 -12.66 24.02 28.78
N VAL A 101 -11.66 23.26 28.33
CA VAL A 101 -11.86 21.96 27.66
C VAL A 101 -11.98 20.86 28.70
N LYS A 102 -13.10 20.14 28.71
CA LYS A 102 -13.33 18.98 29.58
C LYS A 102 -13.66 17.74 28.76
N GLN A 103 -13.38 16.57 29.33
CA GLN A 103 -13.61 15.29 28.68
C GLN A 103 -14.97 14.72 29.11
N TYR A 104 -15.82 14.41 28.13
CA TYR A 104 -17.13 13.84 28.38
C TYR A 104 -17.38 12.63 27.47
N ALA A 105 -18.07 11.62 27.99
CA ALA A 105 -18.49 10.47 27.22
C ALA A 105 -19.82 10.78 26.51
N ALA A 106 -19.93 10.46 25.21
CA ALA A 106 -21.18 10.65 24.47
C ALA A 106 -22.06 9.40 24.55
N LEU A 107 -23.19 9.49 25.26
CA LEU A 107 -24.17 8.39 25.35
C LEU A 107 -24.90 8.16 24.03
N LYS A 108 -25.28 9.25 23.37
CA LYS A 108 -26.07 9.24 22.14
C LYS A 108 -25.89 10.55 21.39
N ILE A 109 -25.97 10.50 20.07
CA ILE A 109 -25.95 11.67 19.19
C ILE A 109 -27.22 11.64 18.36
N GLU A 110 -28.11 12.62 18.54
CA GLU A 110 -29.35 12.75 17.78
C GLU A 110 -29.52 14.18 17.27
N SER A 111 -29.85 14.33 15.99
CA SER A 111 -30.22 15.63 15.39
C SER A 111 -29.20 16.75 15.63
N GLY A 112 -27.90 16.43 15.71
CA GLY A 112 -26.83 17.41 15.95
C GLY A 112 -26.57 17.71 17.44
N VAL A 113 -27.32 17.12 18.36
CA VAL A 113 -27.14 17.21 19.80
C VAL A 113 -26.52 15.91 20.32
N ALA A 114 -25.43 16.02 21.08
CA ALA A 114 -24.82 14.92 21.80
C ALA A 114 -25.17 14.99 23.28
N TYR A 115 -25.56 13.85 23.84
CA TYR A 115 -25.84 13.70 25.27
C TYR A 115 -24.55 13.27 25.96
N PHE A 116 -23.86 14.23 26.57
CA PHE A 116 -22.58 14.04 27.23
C PHE A 116 -22.73 13.71 28.70
N VAL A 117 -21.84 12.88 29.24
CA VAL A 117 -21.77 12.52 30.65
C VAL A 117 -20.34 12.65 31.13
N ASP A 118 -20.14 13.22 32.31
CA ASP A 118 -18.82 13.25 32.94
C ASP A 118 -18.51 11.86 33.50
N PRO A 119 -17.39 11.22 33.12
CA PRO A 119 -16.99 9.93 33.70
C PRO A 119 -16.91 9.93 35.24
N ALA A 120 -16.64 11.08 35.88
CA ALA A 120 -16.60 11.21 37.33
C ALA A 120 -17.98 11.36 37.98
N GLU A 121 -18.99 11.81 37.22
CA GLU A 121 -20.37 12.04 37.69
C GLU A 121 -21.37 11.44 36.66
N PRO A 122 -21.52 10.10 36.64
CA PRO A 122 -22.24 9.39 35.59
C PRO A 122 -23.76 9.63 35.55
N ASP A 123 -24.33 10.21 36.61
CA ASP A 123 -25.77 10.45 36.75
C ASP A 123 -26.23 11.76 36.08
N VAL A 124 -25.30 12.63 35.69
CA VAL A 124 -25.59 13.95 35.10
C VAL A 124 -25.38 13.92 33.58
N VAL A 125 -26.48 14.02 32.82
CA VAL A 125 -26.45 14.07 31.37
C VAL A 125 -26.59 15.52 30.89
N ILE A 126 -25.62 15.98 30.10
CA ILE A 126 -25.54 17.34 29.55
C ILE A 126 -25.81 17.28 28.04
N PRO A 127 -26.99 17.69 27.56
CA PRO A 127 -27.24 17.82 26.13
C PRO A 127 -26.44 19.00 25.58
N THR A 128 -25.57 18.75 24.60
CA THR A 128 -24.73 19.78 23.97
C THR A 128 -24.82 19.68 22.46
N GLU A 129 -25.08 20.80 21.79
CA GLU A 129 -25.00 20.88 20.33
C GLU A 129 -23.56 20.68 19.86
N LEU A 130 -23.35 19.74 18.95
CA LEU A 130 -22.02 19.39 18.42
C LEU A 130 -21.39 20.53 17.60
N GLN A 131 -22.22 21.44 17.11
CA GLN A 131 -21.82 22.57 16.29
C GLN A 131 -22.59 23.81 16.71
N GLN A 132 -21.89 24.80 17.27
CA GLN A 132 -22.45 26.12 17.59
C GLN A 132 -21.94 27.12 16.54
N GLY A 133 -22.81 27.48 15.59
CA GLY A 133 -22.43 28.30 14.44
C GLY A 133 -21.44 27.58 13.53
N THR A 134 -20.22 28.11 13.38
CA THR A 134 -19.17 27.51 12.53
C THR A 134 -18.20 26.63 13.32
N GLU A 135 -18.23 26.68 14.66
CA GLU A 135 -17.26 25.98 15.51
C GLU A 135 -17.80 24.61 15.96
N ARG A 136 -16.94 23.59 15.83
CA ARG A 136 -17.20 22.26 16.43
C ARG A 136 -16.87 22.34 17.91
N VAL A 137 -17.87 22.07 18.75
CA VAL A 137 -17.77 22.23 20.21
C VAL A 137 -17.23 20.96 20.86
N ALA A 138 -17.36 19.81 20.19
CA ALA A 138 -16.88 18.53 20.65
C ALA A 138 -15.96 17.86 19.61
N GLU A 139 -14.76 17.49 20.05
CA GLU A 139 -13.80 16.73 19.25
C GLU A 139 -13.59 15.35 19.87
N LEU A 140 -13.64 14.30 19.06
CA LEU A 140 -13.45 12.92 19.52
C LEU A 140 -12.02 12.75 20.05
N VAL A 141 -11.88 12.19 21.25
CA VAL A 141 -10.56 11.81 21.79
C VAL A 141 -10.15 10.52 21.12
N GLU A 142 -9.09 10.58 20.33
CA GLU A 142 -8.54 9.47 19.58
C GLU A 142 -7.15 9.13 20.07
N GLU A 143 -6.83 7.83 20.15
CA GLU A 143 -5.49 7.34 20.46
C GLU A 143 -4.97 6.43 19.36
N VAL A 144 -3.64 6.26 19.28
CA VAL A 144 -3.03 5.35 18.32
C VAL A 144 -3.34 3.92 18.73
N SER A 145 -4.12 3.21 17.91
CA SER A 145 -4.59 1.86 18.22
C SER A 145 -4.45 0.94 17.01
N PHE A 146 -3.75 -0.17 17.21
CA PHE A 146 -3.55 -1.19 16.18
C PHE A 146 -4.64 -2.26 16.29
N ARG A 147 -5.61 -2.26 15.38
CA ARG A 147 -6.73 -3.21 15.39
C ARG A 147 -6.34 -4.55 14.79
N TRP A 148 -5.67 -5.38 15.59
CA TRP A 148 -5.34 -6.77 15.22
C TRP A 148 -6.57 -7.63 14.94
N GLN A 149 -7.73 -7.24 15.47
CA GLN A 149 -9.02 -7.90 15.25
C GLN A 149 -9.43 -7.88 13.76
N ASN A 150 -8.90 -6.96 12.95
CA ASN A 150 -9.18 -6.90 11.52
C ASN A 150 -8.82 -8.21 10.79
N TYR A 151 -7.79 -8.94 11.23
CA TYR A 151 -7.37 -10.21 10.61
C TYR A 151 -8.30 -11.39 10.92
N PRO A 152 -8.57 -11.75 12.19
CA PRO A 152 -9.53 -12.80 12.50
C PRO A 152 -10.95 -12.44 12.03
N ASP A 153 -11.33 -11.16 12.09
CA ASP A 153 -12.62 -10.69 11.56
C ASP A 153 -12.71 -10.88 10.04
N ALA A 154 -11.62 -10.69 9.30
CA ALA A 154 -11.60 -10.93 7.85
C ALA A 154 -11.73 -12.43 7.51
N MET A 155 -11.10 -13.31 8.29
CA MET A 155 -11.22 -14.77 8.11
C MET A 155 -12.61 -15.29 8.49
N ASN A 156 -13.21 -14.71 9.54
CA ASN A 156 -14.52 -15.08 10.06
C ASN A 156 -15.66 -14.21 9.50
N ARG A 157 -15.40 -13.38 8.48
CA ARG A 157 -16.35 -12.37 7.96
C ARG A 157 -17.68 -12.96 7.47
N GLY A 158 -17.71 -14.26 7.18
CA GLY A 158 -18.95 -15.00 6.88
C GLY A 158 -19.92 -15.15 8.06
N SER A 159 -19.58 -14.66 9.26
CA SER A 159 -20.47 -14.58 10.41
C SER A 159 -21.27 -13.29 10.48
N ARG A 160 -21.07 -12.33 9.56
CA ARG A 160 -21.88 -11.09 9.49
C ARG A 160 -23.22 -11.36 8.78
N PRO A 161 -24.37 -10.94 9.34
CA PRO A 161 -25.66 -11.07 8.68
C PRO A 161 -25.64 -10.43 7.29
N GLY A 162 -26.04 -11.19 6.25
CA GLY A 162 -26.12 -10.72 4.86
C GLY A 162 -24.92 -11.07 3.96
N VAL A 163 -23.82 -11.61 4.50
CA VAL A 163 -22.68 -12.09 3.70
C VAL A 163 -22.74 -13.62 3.64
N GLY A 164 -23.33 -14.15 2.57
CA GLY A 164 -23.67 -15.59 2.44
C GLY A 164 -22.49 -16.58 2.33
N ALA A 165 -21.23 -16.13 2.41
CA ALA A 165 -20.06 -16.99 2.35
C ALA A 165 -18.87 -16.43 3.15
N SER A 166 -18.15 -17.31 3.86
CA SER A 166 -16.93 -16.97 4.60
C SER A 166 -15.69 -16.94 3.68
N PHE A 167 -14.61 -16.33 4.16
CA PHE A 167 -13.32 -16.31 3.46
C PHE A 167 -12.88 -17.69 2.95
N TRP A 168 -13.05 -18.72 3.78
CA TRP A 168 -12.66 -20.10 3.46
C TRP A 168 -13.42 -20.71 2.29
N VAL A 169 -14.68 -20.30 2.08
CA VAL A 169 -15.47 -20.75 0.94
C VAL A 169 -14.85 -20.21 -0.35
N TYR A 170 -14.58 -18.90 -0.39
CA TYR A 170 -13.93 -18.28 -1.54
C TYR A 170 -12.54 -18.85 -1.79
N PHE A 171 -11.74 -19.00 -0.73
CA PHE A 171 -10.41 -19.58 -0.81
C PHE A 171 -10.43 -21.00 -1.40
N LYS A 172 -11.32 -21.88 -0.91
CA LYS A 172 -11.49 -23.23 -1.43
C LYS A 172 -11.96 -23.24 -2.88
N ASN A 173 -12.95 -22.42 -3.22
CA ASN A 173 -13.46 -22.32 -4.60
C ASN A 173 -12.36 -21.89 -5.57
N SER A 174 -11.58 -20.87 -5.20
CA SER A 174 -10.45 -20.41 -6.02
C SER A 174 -9.39 -21.49 -6.18
N LEU A 175 -9.04 -22.23 -5.13
CA LEU A 175 -8.08 -23.34 -5.22
C LEU A 175 -8.58 -24.45 -6.15
N ILE A 176 -9.86 -24.83 -6.04
CA ILE A 176 -10.48 -25.84 -6.90
C ILE A 176 -10.44 -25.39 -8.36
N ILE A 177 -10.90 -24.18 -8.65
CA ILE A 177 -10.92 -23.63 -10.02
C ILE A 177 -9.50 -23.55 -10.58
N ALA A 178 -8.55 -23.00 -9.81
CA ALA A 178 -7.16 -22.87 -10.24
C ALA A 178 -6.54 -24.24 -10.57
N PHE A 179 -6.75 -25.24 -9.71
CA PHE A 179 -6.24 -26.59 -9.93
C PHE A 179 -6.79 -27.20 -11.23
N PHE A 180 -8.12 -27.22 -11.40
CA PHE A 180 -8.72 -27.81 -12.59
C PHE A 180 -8.40 -27.02 -13.85
N MET A 181 -8.29 -25.69 -13.77
CA MET A 181 -7.88 -24.85 -14.89
C MET A 181 -6.45 -25.17 -15.33
N ILE A 182 -5.51 -25.31 -14.39
CA ILE A 182 -4.12 -25.67 -14.71
C ILE A 182 -4.06 -27.04 -15.39
N VAL A 183 -4.71 -28.06 -14.81
CA VAL A 183 -4.73 -29.42 -15.36
C VAL A 183 -5.38 -29.43 -16.75
N GLY A 184 -6.55 -28.82 -16.90
CA GLY A 184 -7.28 -28.75 -18.17
C GLY A 184 -6.48 -28.04 -19.25
N THR A 185 -5.84 -26.92 -18.90
CA THR A 185 -5.01 -26.13 -19.82
C THR A 185 -3.76 -26.90 -20.25
N LEU A 186 -3.09 -27.60 -19.32
CA LEU A 186 -1.93 -28.43 -19.63
C LEU A 186 -2.30 -29.58 -20.58
N VAL A 187 -3.36 -30.32 -20.26
CA VAL A 187 -3.80 -31.47 -21.06
C VAL A 187 -4.27 -31.02 -22.45
N SER A 188 -4.96 -29.88 -22.55
CA SER A 188 -5.45 -29.37 -23.83
C SER A 188 -4.35 -28.73 -24.68
N ASN A 189 -3.50 -27.88 -24.09
CA ASN A 189 -2.51 -27.12 -24.84
C ASN A 189 -1.28 -27.95 -25.22
N THR A 190 -0.92 -28.98 -24.45
CA THR A 190 0.30 -29.78 -24.72
C THR A 190 0.25 -30.49 -26.08
N PRO A 191 -0.82 -31.22 -26.44
CA PRO A 191 -0.92 -31.85 -27.76
C PRO A 191 -0.95 -30.84 -28.91
N VAL A 192 -1.67 -29.72 -28.74
CA VAL A 192 -1.76 -28.66 -29.75
C VAL A 192 -0.39 -28.04 -29.99
N ALA A 193 0.32 -27.66 -28.93
CA ALA A 193 1.67 -27.11 -29.01
C ALA A 193 2.64 -28.12 -29.64
N TYR A 194 2.55 -29.40 -29.25
CA TYR A 194 3.39 -30.46 -29.83
C TYR A 194 3.14 -30.63 -31.33
N ALA A 195 1.87 -30.61 -31.77
CA ALA A 195 1.51 -30.71 -33.18
C ALA A 195 2.09 -29.54 -34.00
N PHE A 196 1.96 -28.29 -33.53
CA PHE A 196 2.54 -27.13 -34.21
C PHE A 196 4.08 -27.14 -34.22
N ALA A 197 4.71 -27.64 -33.15
CA ALA A 197 6.17 -27.62 -33.01
C ALA A 197 6.89 -28.77 -33.74
N ARG A 198 6.30 -29.96 -33.79
CA ARG A 198 6.98 -31.18 -34.27
C ARG A 198 6.38 -31.78 -35.54
N LEU A 199 5.08 -31.63 -35.79
CA LEU A 199 4.45 -32.22 -36.96
C LEU A 199 4.48 -31.27 -38.16
N LYS A 200 4.72 -31.82 -39.35
CA LYS A 200 4.60 -31.09 -40.62
C LYS A 200 3.30 -31.56 -41.28
N PHE A 201 2.31 -30.68 -41.34
CA PHE A 201 1.01 -30.94 -41.95
C PHE A 201 0.58 -29.76 -42.83
N PRO A 202 -0.19 -29.99 -43.91
CA PRO A 202 -0.65 -28.92 -44.78
C PRO A 202 -1.59 -27.97 -44.03
N GLY A 203 -1.38 -26.65 -44.18
CA GLY A 203 -2.21 -25.62 -43.53
C GLY A 203 -1.76 -25.19 -42.12
N ARG A 204 -0.66 -25.75 -41.58
CA ARG A 204 -0.11 -25.39 -40.26
C ARG A 204 0.07 -23.89 -40.07
N ASP A 205 0.71 -23.21 -41.02
CA ASP A 205 1.08 -21.81 -40.85
C ASP A 205 -0.16 -20.90 -40.86
N PHE A 206 -1.20 -21.26 -41.61
CA PHE A 206 -2.49 -20.58 -41.58
C PHE A 206 -3.17 -20.71 -40.21
N LEU A 207 -3.27 -21.93 -39.67
CA LEU A 207 -3.87 -22.15 -38.35
C LEU A 207 -3.06 -21.47 -37.24
N PHE A 208 -1.73 -21.41 -37.37
CA PHE A 208 -0.87 -20.71 -36.42
C PHE A 208 -1.17 -19.20 -36.40
N ILE A 209 -1.26 -18.56 -37.57
CA ILE A 209 -1.62 -17.14 -37.68
C ILE A 209 -3.03 -16.90 -37.13
N LEU A 210 -3.98 -17.79 -37.40
CA LEU A 210 -5.35 -17.69 -36.88
C LEU A 210 -5.38 -17.71 -35.34
N VAL A 211 -4.61 -18.59 -34.70
CA VAL A 211 -4.48 -18.64 -33.23
C VAL A 211 -3.85 -17.36 -32.69
N LEU A 212 -2.81 -16.83 -33.34
CA LEU A 212 -2.23 -15.55 -32.93
C LEU A 212 -3.24 -14.40 -33.05
N ALA A 213 -4.02 -14.37 -34.14
CA ALA A 213 -5.03 -13.35 -34.35
C ALA A 213 -6.09 -13.32 -33.24
N THR A 214 -6.50 -14.49 -32.71
CA THR A 214 -7.47 -14.54 -31.61
C THR A 214 -6.87 -14.16 -30.26
N MET A 215 -5.59 -14.42 -30.01
CA MET A 215 -4.90 -13.98 -28.78
C MET A 215 -4.62 -12.47 -28.75
N MET A 216 -4.63 -11.81 -29.91
CA MET A 216 -4.49 -10.34 -30.01
C MET A 216 -5.80 -9.60 -29.74
N LEU A 217 -6.93 -10.30 -29.63
CA LEU A 217 -8.19 -9.67 -29.26
C LEU A 217 -8.14 -9.22 -27.81
N PRO A 218 -8.34 -7.91 -27.52
CA PRO A 218 -8.38 -7.43 -26.16
C PRO A 218 -9.61 -7.96 -25.44
N PHE A 219 -9.43 -8.35 -24.18
CA PHE A 219 -10.47 -8.99 -23.36
C PHE A 219 -11.78 -8.18 -23.29
N GLN A 220 -11.70 -6.85 -23.35
CA GLN A 220 -12.84 -5.95 -23.33
C GLN A 220 -13.77 -6.16 -24.53
N VAL A 221 -13.25 -6.53 -25.70
CA VAL A 221 -14.04 -6.75 -26.92
C VAL A 221 -14.88 -8.03 -26.80
N THR A 222 -14.37 -9.03 -26.10
CA THR A 222 -15.10 -10.29 -25.86
C THR A 222 -16.06 -10.23 -24.67
N MET A 223 -15.84 -9.31 -23.72
CA MET A 223 -16.65 -9.18 -22.51
C MET A 223 -18.10 -8.79 -22.79
N ILE A 224 -18.34 -7.80 -23.65
CA ILE A 224 -19.70 -7.29 -23.91
C ILE A 224 -20.60 -8.38 -24.52
N PRO A 225 -20.18 -9.11 -25.58
CA PRO A 225 -20.98 -10.20 -26.12
C PRO A 225 -21.23 -11.34 -25.14
N ILE A 226 -20.22 -11.74 -24.35
CA ILE A 226 -20.36 -12.80 -23.33
C ILE A 226 -21.40 -12.37 -22.29
N TYR A 227 -21.35 -11.12 -21.82
CA TYR A 227 -22.34 -10.61 -20.87
C TYR A 227 -23.76 -10.68 -21.46
N LEU A 228 -23.95 -10.21 -22.69
CA LEU A 228 -25.26 -10.28 -23.35
C LEU A 228 -25.78 -11.71 -23.53
N LEU A 229 -24.90 -12.68 -23.77
CA LEU A 229 -25.26 -14.09 -23.94
C LEU A 229 -25.71 -14.76 -22.63
N PHE A 230 -25.20 -14.32 -21.48
CA PHE A 230 -25.47 -14.92 -20.17
C PHE A 230 -26.41 -14.07 -19.28
N ASN A 231 -26.87 -12.92 -19.77
CA ASN A 231 -27.75 -12.00 -19.03
C ASN A 231 -29.24 -12.17 -19.39
N ASP A 232 -29.65 -13.38 -19.76
CA ASP A 232 -31.06 -13.79 -19.80
C ASP A 232 -31.54 -14.25 -18.41
#